data_AF-A0A4U6QKR8-F1
#
_entry.id   AF-A0A4U6QKR8-F1
#
_cell.length_a   1.000
_cell.length_b   1.000
_cell.length_c   1.000
_cell.angle_alpha   90.00
_cell.angle_beta   90.00
_cell.angle_gamma   90.00
#
_symmetry.space_group_name_H-M   'P 1'
#
loop_
_entity.id
_entity.type
_entity.pdbx_description
1 polymer ?
#
loop_
_entity_poly.entity_id
_entity_poly.type
_entity_poly.pdbx_seq_one_letter_code
_entity_poly.pdbx_strand_id
1 'polypeptide(L)'
;MDLQEMYDYIATLLSDAAVPPAAEPTETEFELTRIALISQARLILDILEAQSVHELRSSLPQTSYGEIGAAQGISKQASRIRHTKLEQVLKVHQLDGRRHSLAKAVVSSKHRRAARPARRANRESGTV
;
A
#
# COMPACT_ATOMS: atom_id res chain seq x y z
N MET A 1 11.57 -4.05 0.21
CA MET A 1 10.77 -5.26 0.10
C MET A 1 10.96 -5.74 -1.31
N ASP A 2 11.53 -6.92 -1.50
CA ASP A 2 11.67 -7.56 -2.82
C ASP A 2 10.28 -7.96 -3.33
N LEU A 3 10.11 -8.09 -4.65
CA LEU A 3 8.84 -8.44 -5.29
C LEU A 3 8.26 -9.75 -4.73
N GLN A 4 9.13 -10.73 -4.49
CA GLN A 4 8.76 -12.00 -3.86
C GLN A 4 8.19 -11.78 -2.45
N GLU A 5 8.85 -10.96 -1.62
CA GLU A 5 8.39 -10.62 -0.27
C GLU A 5 7.02 -9.93 -0.31
N MET A 6 6.73 -9.12 -1.34
CA MET A 6 5.42 -8.49 -1.49
C MET A 6 4.32 -9.51 -1.77
N TYR A 7 4.58 -10.50 -2.64
CA TYR A 7 3.64 -11.58 -2.93
C TYR A 7 3.42 -12.50 -1.72
N ASP A 8 4.50 -12.87 -1.02
CA ASP A 8 4.42 -13.69 0.18
C ASP A 8 3.64 -12.98 1.29
N TYR A 9 3.81 -11.66 1.41
CA TYR A 9 3.05 -10.86 2.35
C TYR A 9 1.57 -10.77 1.98
N ILE A 10 1.22 -10.60 0.70
CA ILE A 10 -0.17 -10.68 0.23
C ILE A 10 -0.77 -12.05 0.59
N ALA A 11 -0.05 -13.14 0.33
CA ALA A 11 -0.51 -14.49 0.65
C ALA A 11 -0.77 -14.67 2.16
N THR A 12 0.10 -14.09 2.99
CA THR A 12 -0.07 -14.08 4.46
C THR A 12 -1.35 -13.31 4.85
N LEU A 13 -1.54 -12.09 4.35
CA LEU A 13 -2.73 -11.28 4.64
C LEU A 13 -4.03 -11.98 4.24
N LEU A 14 -4.04 -12.66 3.09
CA LEU A 14 -5.22 -13.41 2.63
C LEU A 14 -5.46 -14.69 3.44
N SER A 15 -4.39 -15.35 3.89
CA SER A 15 -4.49 -16.52 4.77
C SER A 15 -5.06 -16.13 6.13
N ASP A 16 -4.57 -15.03 6.72
CA ASP A 16 -5.05 -14.50 7.99
C ASP A 16 -6.52 -14.05 7.88
N ALA A 17 -6.93 -13.48 6.74
CA ALA A 17 -8.31 -13.08 6.49
C ALA A 17 -9.28 -14.26 6.34
N ALA A 18 -8.77 -15.45 6.00
CA ALA A 18 -9.58 -16.65 5.82
C ALA A 18 -9.83 -17.42 7.13
N VAL A 19 -9.07 -17.12 8.19
CA VAL A 19 -9.10 -17.87 9.45
C VAL A 19 -9.67 -16.99 10.57
N PRO A 20 -10.71 -17.43 11.29
CA PRO A 20 -11.13 -16.75 12.49
C PRO A 20 -10.01 -16.77 13.54
N PRO A 21 -9.72 -15.65 14.22
CA PRO A 21 -8.68 -15.62 15.23
C PRO A 21 -9.00 -16.61 16.36
N ALA A 22 -7.97 -17.12 17.02
CA ALA A 22 -8.12 -18.15 18.07
C ALA A 22 -8.75 -17.62 19.38
N ALA A 23 -8.70 -16.31 19.60
CA ALA A 23 -9.52 -15.66 20.64
C ALA A 23 -10.98 -15.59 20.15
N GLU A 24 -11.97 -15.45 21.03
CA GLU A 24 -13.37 -15.23 20.62
C GLU A 24 -13.63 -13.72 20.40
N PRO A 25 -13.37 -13.12 19.22
CA PRO A 25 -13.85 -11.79 18.92
C PRO A 25 -15.37 -11.81 18.77
N THR A 26 -16.00 -10.65 18.90
CA THR A 26 -17.36 -10.50 18.40
C THR A 26 -17.38 -10.70 16.87
N GLU A 27 -18.50 -11.18 16.32
CA GLU A 27 -18.67 -11.39 14.88
C GLU A 27 -18.33 -10.12 14.06
N THR A 28 -18.74 -8.95 14.55
CA THR A 28 -18.43 -7.65 13.94
C THR A 28 -16.94 -7.36 13.89
N GLU A 29 -16.19 -7.63 14.97
CA GLU A 29 -14.74 -7.38 15.01
C GLU A 29 -13.98 -8.30 14.05
N PHE A 30 -14.44 -9.54 13.92
CA PHE A 30 -13.89 -10.48 12.94
C PHE A 30 -14.10 -9.98 11.51
N GLU A 31 -15.33 -9.61 11.13
CA GLU A 31 -15.62 -9.13 9.78
C GLU A 31 -14.89 -7.83 9.45
N LEU A 32 -14.78 -6.88 10.39
CA LEU A 32 -14.01 -5.66 10.18
C LEU A 32 -12.52 -5.95 10.00
N THR A 33 -11.96 -6.89 10.76
CA THR A 33 -10.55 -7.32 10.61
C THR A 33 -10.32 -7.96 9.26
N ARG A 34 -11.22 -8.85 8.83
CA ARG A 34 -11.19 -9.48 7.51
C ARG A 34 -11.24 -8.44 6.38
N ILE A 35 -12.14 -7.46 6.47
CA ILE A 35 -12.22 -6.35 5.51
C ILE A 35 -10.89 -5.58 5.46
N ALA A 36 -10.30 -5.28 6.62
CA ALA A 36 -9.03 -4.55 6.69
C ALA A 36 -7.88 -5.33 6.02
N LEU A 37 -7.74 -6.64 6.30
CA LEU A 37 -6.70 -7.48 5.73
C LEU A 37 -6.84 -7.61 4.19
N ILE A 38 -8.07 -7.86 3.70
CA ILE A 38 -8.35 -7.92 2.25
C ILE A 38 -8.06 -6.58 1.59
N SER A 39 -8.45 -5.47 2.23
CA SER A 39 -8.20 -4.12 1.72
C SER A 39 -6.71 -3.81 1.63
N GLN A 40 -5.94 -4.25 2.62
CA GLN A 40 -4.49 -4.11 2.62
C GLN A 40 -3.83 -4.94 1.52
N ALA A 41 -4.23 -6.21 1.36
CA ALA A 41 -3.76 -7.07 0.28
C ALA A 41 -4.05 -6.46 -1.10
N ARG A 42 -5.27 -5.95 -1.29
CA ARG A 42 -5.67 -5.27 -2.53
C ARG A 42 -4.85 -4.03 -2.80
N LEU A 43 -4.57 -3.21 -1.79
CA LEU A 43 -3.73 -2.03 -1.93
C LEU A 43 -2.33 -2.38 -2.47
N ILE A 44 -1.71 -3.43 -1.93
CA ILE A 44 -0.38 -3.87 -2.36
C ILE A 44 -0.44 -4.37 -3.80
N LEU A 45 -1.45 -5.17 -4.15
CA LEU A 45 -1.64 -5.64 -5.52
C LEU A 45 -1.84 -4.49 -6.51
N ASP A 46 -2.65 -3.49 -6.16
CA ASP A 46 -2.84 -2.29 -6.98
C ASP A 46 -1.53 -1.52 -7.22
N ILE A 47 -0.62 -1.48 -6.22
CA ILE A 47 0.71 -0.88 -6.37
C ILE A 47 1.57 -1.68 -7.35
N LEU A 48 1.64 -3.01 -7.19
CA LEU A 48 2.41 -3.90 -8.08
C LEU A 48 1.92 -3.81 -9.53
N GLU A 49 0.60 -3.82 -9.73
CA GLU A 49 0.01 -3.68 -11.06
C GLU A 49 0.34 -2.33 -11.67
N ALA A 50 0.24 -1.25 -10.91
CA ALA A 50 0.56 0.08 -11.40
C ALA A 50 2.04 0.22 -11.75
N GLN A 51 2.95 -0.34 -10.93
CA GLN A 51 4.38 -0.39 -11.21
C GLN A 51 4.66 -1.16 -12.51
N SER A 52 4.03 -2.32 -12.69
CA SER A 52 4.17 -3.12 -13.91
C SER A 52 3.75 -2.35 -15.16
N VAL A 53 2.63 -1.61 -15.10
CA VAL A 53 2.18 -0.75 -16.21
C VAL A 53 3.17 0.39 -16.46
N HIS A 54 3.70 1.01 -15.41
CA HIS A 54 4.66 2.10 -15.52
C HIS A 54 6.00 1.65 -16.10
N GLU A 55 6.55 0.53 -15.64
CA GLU A 55 7.77 -0.07 -16.19
C GLU A 55 7.60 -0.44 -17.66
N LEU A 56 6.46 -1.06 -18.02
CA LEU A 56 6.15 -1.40 -19.40
C LEU A 56 6.04 -0.14 -20.28
N ARG A 57 5.38 0.91 -19.81
CA ARG A 57 5.25 2.19 -20.55
C ARG A 57 6.56 2.96 -20.65
N SER A 58 7.43 2.82 -19.66
CA SER A 58 8.74 3.48 -19.62
C SER A 58 9.77 2.76 -20.51
N SER A 59 9.71 1.42 -20.56
CA SER A 59 10.62 0.58 -21.35
C SER A 59 10.15 0.39 -22.80
N LEU A 60 8.84 0.28 -23.03
CA LEU A 60 8.20 0.06 -24.33
C LEU A 60 7.11 1.13 -24.58
N PRO A 61 7.48 2.37 -24.92
CA PRO A 61 6.53 3.48 -25.07
C PRO A 61 5.50 3.29 -26.20
N GLN A 62 5.75 2.35 -27.11
CA GLN A 62 4.84 2.03 -28.22
C GLN A 62 3.65 1.16 -27.78
N THR A 63 3.74 0.46 -26.63
CA THR A 63 2.65 -0.36 -26.13
C THR A 63 1.49 0.53 -25.69
N SER A 64 0.33 0.33 -26.29
CA SER A 64 -0.86 1.13 -26.04
C SER A 64 -1.52 0.74 -24.72
N TYR A 65 -2.17 1.70 -24.04
CA TYR A 65 -3.01 1.39 -22.87
C TYR A 65 -4.16 0.41 -23.19
N GLY A 66 -4.51 0.24 -24.47
CA GLY A 66 -5.48 -0.76 -24.91
C GLY A 66 -4.94 -2.18 -24.76
N GLU A 67 -3.72 -2.43 -25.26
CA GLU A 67 -3.05 -3.73 -25.15
C GLU A 67 -2.74 -4.07 -23.70
N ILE A 68 -2.24 -3.10 -22.92
CA ILE A 68 -1.97 -3.28 -21.49
C ILE A 68 -3.26 -3.60 -20.72
N GLY A 69 -4.33 -2.84 -20.98
CA GLY A 69 -5.62 -3.11 -20.38
C GLY A 69 -6.14 -4.51 -20.73
N ALA A 70 -6.04 -4.92 -21.99
CA ALA A 70 -6.46 -6.25 -22.43
C ALA A 70 -5.70 -7.37 -21.73
N ALA A 71 -4.37 -7.24 -21.57
CA ALA A 71 -3.55 -8.21 -20.83
C ALA A 71 -3.92 -8.32 -19.34
N GLN A 72 -4.41 -7.24 -18.75
CA GLN A 72 -4.86 -7.19 -17.35
C GLN A 72 -6.35 -7.54 -17.18
N GLY A 73 -7.08 -7.81 -18.27
CA GLY A 73 -8.53 -8.01 -18.22
C GLY A 73 -9.34 -6.76 -17.84
N ILE A 74 -8.80 -5.56 -18.10
CA ILE A 74 -9.45 -4.28 -17.79
C ILE A 74 -9.61 -3.40 -19.03
N SER A 75 -10.42 -2.34 -18.92
CA SER A 75 -10.58 -1.38 -20.01
C SER A 75 -9.32 -0.52 -20.21
N LYS A 76 -9.14 0.00 -21.43
CA LYS A 76 -8.11 1.01 -21.76
C LYS A 76 -8.13 2.21 -20.80
N GLN A 77 -9.33 2.69 -20.45
CA GLN A 77 -9.52 3.81 -19.53
C GLN A 77 -8.98 3.46 -18.13
N ALA A 78 -9.27 2.27 -17.63
CA ALA A 78 -8.79 1.80 -16.33
C ALA A 78 -7.26 1.68 -16.30
N SER A 79 -6.65 1.11 -17.36
CA SER A 79 -5.19 1.03 -17.49
C SER A 79 -4.53 2.41 -17.49
N ARG A 80 -5.09 3.37 -18.23
CA ARG A 80 -4.61 4.77 -18.25
C ARG A 80 -4.70 5.43 -16.87
N ILE A 81 -5.84 5.29 -16.18
CA ILE A 81 -6.03 5.87 -14.84
C ILE A 81 -4.99 5.33 -13.87
N ARG A 82 -4.79 4.00 -13.82
CA ARG A 82 -3.77 3.35 -12.97
C ARG A 82 -2.38 3.93 -13.21
N HIS A 83 -1.96 4.03 -14.47
CA HIS A 83 -0.66 4.60 -14.82
C HIS A 83 -0.51 6.06 -14.36
N THR A 84 -1.50 6.91 -14.66
CA THR A 84 -1.44 8.34 -14.30
C THR A 84 -1.44 8.58 -12.80
N LYS A 85 -2.18 7.76 -12.03
CA LYS A 85 -2.23 7.88 -10.57
C LYS A 85 -0.87 7.54 -9.95
N LEU A 86 -0.20 6.50 -10.44
CA LEU A 86 1.14 6.17 -9.97
C LEU A 86 2.16 7.25 -10.36
N GLU A 87 2.14 7.76 -11.60
CA GLU A 87 3.01 8.88 -11.98
C GLU A 87 2.83 10.09 -11.05
N GLN A 88 1.59 10.45 -10.70
CA GLN A 88 1.32 11.55 -9.78
C GLN A 88 1.93 11.32 -8.40
N VAL A 89 1.78 10.11 -7.86
CA VAL A 89 2.38 9.71 -6.58
C VAL A 89 3.91 9.79 -6.67
N LEU A 90 4.52 9.21 -7.72
CA LEU A 90 5.97 9.25 -7.90
C LEU A 90 6.52 10.68 -8.04
N LYS A 91 5.80 11.57 -8.73
CA LYS A 91 6.15 13.00 -8.86
C LYS A 91 6.05 13.73 -7.52
N VAL A 92 4.95 13.56 -6.78
CA VAL A 92 4.75 14.18 -5.45
C VAL A 92 5.83 13.74 -4.47
N HIS A 93 6.20 12.45 -4.50
CA HIS A 93 7.22 11.89 -3.62
C HIS A 93 8.66 12.06 -4.13
N GLN A 94 8.87 12.76 -5.27
CA GLN A 94 10.18 12.93 -5.91
C GLN A 94 10.92 11.60 -6.17
N LEU A 95 10.15 10.53 -6.37
CA LEU A 95 10.65 9.18 -6.69
C LEU A 95 10.82 8.97 -8.19
N ASP A 96 10.43 9.96 -9.00
CA ASP A 96 10.59 10.00 -10.46
C ASP A 96 12.09 10.19 -10.82
N GLY A 97 12.82 9.07 -10.71
CA GLY A 97 14.26 9.01 -10.58
C GLY A 97 15.00 8.96 -11.91
N ARG A 98 14.99 10.04 -12.70
CA ARG A 98 16.21 10.32 -13.50
C ARG A 98 17.42 10.64 -12.62
N ARG A 99 17.28 10.77 -11.29
CA ARG A 99 18.39 11.09 -10.36
C ARG A 99 18.32 10.57 -8.93
N HIS A 100 17.38 9.73 -8.52
CA HIS A 100 17.26 9.40 -7.09
C HIS A 100 17.46 7.91 -6.81
N SER A 101 18.72 7.62 -6.46
CA SER A 101 19.19 6.44 -5.74
C SER A 101 18.11 5.85 -4.83
N LEU A 102 17.85 4.56 -5.00
CA LEU A 102 17.04 3.67 -4.14
C LEU A 102 17.50 3.63 -2.65
N ALA A 103 18.38 4.53 -2.22
CA ALA A 103 18.92 4.64 -0.87
C ALA A 103 18.05 5.44 0.12
N LYS A 104 17.00 6.16 -0.34
CA LYS A 104 16.16 6.99 0.56
C LYS A 104 14.79 6.40 0.91
N ALA A 105 14.38 5.30 0.29
CA ALA A 105 13.18 4.55 0.69
C ALA A 105 13.42 3.65 1.91
N VAL A 106 14.70 3.43 2.29
CA VAL A 106 15.05 2.89 3.60
C VAL A 106 14.94 4.03 4.60
N VAL A 107 13.87 3.99 5.36
CA VAL A 107 13.54 4.83 6.52
C VAL A 107 14.80 5.35 7.22
N SER A 108 15.06 6.64 7.10
CA SER A 108 15.98 7.34 8.00
C SER A 108 15.44 7.19 9.42
N SER A 109 16.16 6.42 10.25
CA SER A 109 15.87 6.22 11.68
C SER A 109 15.94 7.51 12.52
N LYS A 110 16.27 8.66 11.92
CA LYS A 110 16.41 9.96 12.61
C LYS A 110 15.11 10.68 12.94
N HIS A 111 13.94 10.25 12.44
CA HIS A 111 12.65 10.89 12.78
C HIS A 111 11.80 10.10 13.81
N ARG A 112 12.32 9.01 14.38
CA ARG A 112 11.63 8.23 15.43
C ARG A 112 11.66 8.89 16.83
N ARG A 113 11.72 10.22 16.92
CA ARG A 113 11.80 10.96 18.21
C ARG A 113 10.77 12.06 18.42
N ALA A 114 9.82 12.25 17.50
CA ALA A 114 8.88 13.37 17.58
C ALA A 114 7.40 12.99 17.82
N ALA A 115 7.11 11.77 18.32
CA ALA A 115 5.75 11.39 18.69
C ALA A 115 5.75 10.65 20.03
N ARG A 116 5.94 11.41 21.11
CA ARG A 116 5.52 10.96 22.45
C ARG A 116 4.10 11.51 22.66
N PRO A 117 3.06 10.66 22.77
CA PRO A 117 1.72 11.15 23.04
C PRO A 117 1.68 11.72 24.46
N ALA A 118 1.38 13.01 24.58
CA ALA A 118 1.11 13.65 25.86
C ALA A 118 -0.17 13.03 26.44
N ARG A 119 -0.01 12.12 27.41
CA ARG A 119 -1.12 11.55 28.16
C ARG A 119 -1.83 12.68 28.92
N ARG A 120 -3.15 12.74 28.70
CA ARG A 120 -4.14 13.41 29.54
C ARG A 120 -3.83 13.22 31.03
N ALA A 121 -3.81 14.32 31.78
CA ALA A 121 -4.05 14.31 33.21
C ALA A 121 -5.25 15.25 33.46
N ASN A 122 -6.41 14.65 33.71
CA ASN A 122 -7.53 15.31 34.37
C ASN A 122 -8.11 14.31 35.37
N ARG A 123 -8.48 14.83 36.55
CA ARG A 123 -8.91 14.18 37.82
C ARG A 123 -7.75 13.88 38.78
N GLU A 124 -7.79 14.21 40.08
CA GLU A 124 -8.80 14.76 40.99
C GLU A 124 -8.11 14.95 42.36
N SER A 125 -8.37 16.06 43.08
CA SER A 125 -8.29 16.25 44.56
C SER A 125 -8.12 17.76 44.82
N GLY A 126 -9.03 18.53 45.41
CA GLY A 126 -9.83 18.26 46.60
C GLY A 126 -9.05 18.70 47.85
N THR A 127 -9.52 19.77 48.53
CA THR A 127 -9.12 20.29 49.88
C THR A 127 -7.65 20.76 50.02
N VAL A 128 -7.32 21.97 50.49
CA VAL A 128 -7.71 22.69 51.74
C VAL A 128 -7.76 24.19 51.47
#